data_AF-A0AA39YGZ4-F1
#
_entry.id   AF-A0AA39YGZ4-F1
#
_cell.length_a   1.000
_cell.length_b   1.000
_cell.length_c   1.000
_cell.angle_alpha   90.00
_cell.angle_beta   90.00
_cell.angle_gamma   90.00
#
_symmetry.space_group_name_H-M   'P 1'
#
loop_
_entity.id
_entity.type
_entity.pdbx_description
1 polymer ?
#
loop_
_entity_poly.entity_id
_entity_poly.type
_entity_poly.pdbx_seq_one_letter_code
_entity_poly.pdbx_strand_id
1 'polypeptide(L)'
;MGDRSCRPRGVFHLFLLHCNAQLIVAGSYLDVRTGMNLTTWSSVPTKTGLDKFTFGIVLPYDAATSDATEFIGLLACQIADTKATGWCGISMHGTMTNSLLLVAYTYQGRILTSFRYATDYWVPDLYTGNATVTPIRSSVNETAHELLFRCSNCFAWDHNGISDGVKSSGNAALVLGRAHAKEAPACPRTMTLGFHAMGWSMFGSAVASLTNPSYAKWAALADLAVPGPC
;
A
#
# COMPACT_ATOMS: atom_id res chain seq x y z
N MET A 1 -1.77 13.20 31.12
CA MET A 1 -3.12 13.80 31.03
C MET A 1 -3.74 13.32 29.73
N GLY A 2 -4.55 12.27 29.79
CA GLY A 2 -5.32 11.71 28.68
C GLY A 2 -6.64 11.26 29.27
N ASP A 3 -7.69 12.01 28.96
CA ASP A 3 -8.94 12.09 29.69
C ASP A 3 -9.94 10.99 29.28
N ARG A 4 -10.66 10.52 30.30
CA ARG A 4 -11.99 9.88 30.42
C ARG A 4 -12.78 9.60 29.11
N SER A 5 -13.59 8.55 28.95
CA SER A 5 -14.16 7.54 29.85
C SER A 5 -14.98 6.55 29.00
N CYS A 6 -14.75 5.24 29.12
CA CYS A 6 -15.73 4.22 28.78
C CYS A 6 -16.20 3.55 30.07
N ARG A 7 -17.17 4.16 30.76
CA ARG A 7 -17.98 3.45 31.76
C ARG A 7 -19.45 3.60 31.37
N PRO A 8 -20.19 2.50 31.19
CA PRO A 8 -21.62 2.59 30.96
C PRO A 8 -22.31 2.92 32.30
N ARG A 9 -22.96 4.07 32.37
CA ARG A 9 -24.02 4.33 33.36
C ARG A 9 -25.36 4.13 32.66
N GLY A 10 -26.03 3.03 33.02
CA GLY A 10 -27.50 2.96 33.00
C GLY A 10 -28.21 2.76 31.66
N VAL A 11 -29.03 1.71 31.66
CA VAL A 11 -30.15 1.38 30.75
C VAL A 11 -29.77 0.80 29.38
N PHE A 12 -30.08 -0.49 29.27
CA PHE A 12 -29.99 -1.41 28.14
C PHE A 12 -30.71 -0.89 26.88
N HIS A 13 -29.95 -0.33 25.94
CA HIS A 13 -30.22 -0.46 24.52
C HIS A 13 -28.90 -0.82 23.84
N LEU A 14 -28.78 -2.10 23.47
CA LEU A 14 -27.60 -2.69 22.85
C LEU A 14 -27.52 -2.23 21.38
N PHE A 15 -27.19 -0.96 21.16
CA PHE A 15 -26.59 -0.56 19.88
C PHE A 15 -25.17 -1.12 19.87
N LEU A 16 -25.01 -2.31 19.28
CA LEU A 16 -23.72 -2.80 18.83
C LEU A 16 -23.16 -1.77 17.84
N LEU A 17 -22.36 -0.82 18.33
CA LEU A 17 -21.36 -0.16 17.51
C LEU A 17 -20.49 -1.28 16.92
N HIS A 18 -20.76 -1.62 15.66
CA HIS A 18 -19.94 -2.54 14.91
C HIS A 18 -18.57 -1.88 14.72
N CYS A 19 -17.64 -2.22 15.61
CA CYS A 19 -16.22 -2.04 15.33
C CYS A 19 -15.88 -3.01 14.20
N ASN A 20 -16.12 -2.60 12.96
CA ASN A 20 -15.71 -3.34 11.77
C ASN A 20 -14.19 -3.21 11.62
N ALA A 21 -13.43 -3.90 12.46
CA ALA A 21 -12.02 -4.14 12.20
C ALA A 21 -11.93 -5.04 10.95
N GLN A 22 -11.49 -4.49 9.82
CA GLN A 22 -11.31 -5.27 8.61
C GLN A 22 -10.18 -6.30 8.82
N LEU A 23 -10.54 -7.57 8.77
CA LEU A 23 -9.60 -8.68 8.92
C LEU A 23 -8.64 -8.71 7.72
N ILE A 24 -7.35 -8.85 8.02
CA ILE A 24 -6.28 -9.03 7.05
C ILE A 24 -5.71 -10.44 7.21
N VAL A 25 -5.60 -11.17 6.10
CA VAL A 25 -5.12 -12.56 6.05
C VAL A 25 -3.77 -12.62 5.37
N ALA A 26 -2.79 -13.19 6.06
CA ALA A 26 -1.46 -13.45 5.49
C ALA A 26 -1.51 -14.63 4.50
N GLY A 27 -0.68 -14.56 3.46
CA GLY A 27 -0.58 -15.59 2.43
C GLY A 27 0.69 -15.44 1.59
N SER A 28 0.66 -16.03 0.40
CA SER A 28 1.72 -15.90 -0.59
C SER A 28 1.15 -15.65 -1.99
N TYR A 29 1.99 -15.11 -2.87
CA TYR A 29 1.69 -14.94 -4.29
C TYR A 29 2.86 -15.46 -5.11
N LEU A 30 2.58 -16.36 -6.05
CA LEU A 30 3.56 -16.89 -7.00
C LEU A 30 3.29 -16.32 -8.40
N ASP A 31 4.17 -15.47 -8.91
CA ASP A 31 4.16 -15.10 -10.32
C ASP A 31 4.70 -16.28 -11.14
N VAL A 32 3.79 -17.09 -11.69
CA VAL A 32 4.13 -18.29 -12.46
C VAL A 32 5.04 -18.02 -13.66
N ARG A 33 5.10 -16.79 -14.17
CA ARG A 33 5.96 -16.43 -15.30
C ARG A 33 7.42 -16.25 -14.91
N THR A 34 7.68 -15.77 -13.70
CA THR A 34 9.04 -15.42 -13.23
C THR A 34 9.52 -16.31 -12.10
N GLY A 35 8.62 -17.10 -11.50
CA GLY A 35 8.86 -17.84 -10.27
C GLY A 35 8.96 -16.96 -9.02
N MET A 36 8.57 -15.69 -9.11
CA MET A 36 8.65 -14.74 -8.00
C MET A 36 7.62 -15.06 -6.93
N ASN A 37 8.08 -15.22 -5.69
CA ASN A 37 7.20 -15.44 -4.54
C ASN A 37 7.24 -14.24 -3.61
N LEU A 38 6.06 -13.72 -3.26
CA LEU A 38 5.87 -12.61 -2.33
C LEU A 38 5.04 -13.09 -1.14
N THR A 39 5.38 -12.61 0.06
CA THR A 39 4.46 -12.70 1.21
C THR A 39 3.36 -11.68 1.01
N THR A 40 2.10 -12.09 1.17
CA THR A 40 0.94 -11.23 0.92
C THR A 40 0.07 -11.04 2.15
N TRP A 41 -0.69 -9.95 2.14
CA TRP A 41 -1.76 -9.63 3.06
C TRP A 41 -2.98 -9.19 2.27
N SER A 42 -4.10 -9.87 2.47
CA SER A 42 -5.35 -9.59 1.77
C SER A 42 -6.46 -9.22 2.74
N SER A 43 -7.28 -8.23 2.39
CA SER A 43 -8.52 -7.96 3.13
C SER A 43 -9.52 -9.08 2.90
N VAL A 44 -10.27 -9.42 3.95
CA VAL A 44 -11.47 -10.24 3.81
C VAL A 44 -12.58 -9.37 3.26
N PRO A 45 -13.06 -9.62 2.02
CA PRO A 45 -14.05 -8.76 1.40
C PRO A 45 -15.39 -8.81 2.13
N THR A 46 -16.09 -7.69 2.15
CA THR A 46 -17.52 -7.64 2.45
C THR A 46 -18.33 -8.34 1.36
N LYS A 47 -19.64 -8.47 1.57
CA LYS A 47 -20.57 -9.06 0.58
C LYS A 47 -20.47 -8.45 -0.82
N THR A 48 -20.06 -7.19 -0.94
CA THR A 48 -19.94 -6.50 -2.24
C THR A 48 -18.65 -6.83 -2.99
N GLY A 49 -17.62 -7.34 -2.30
CA GLY A 49 -16.30 -7.60 -2.90
C GLY A 49 -15.46 -6.35 -3.18
N LEU A 50 -16.06 -5.16 -3.22
CA LEU A 50 -15.40 -3.92 -3.66
C LEU A 50 -14.31 -3.42 -2.69
N ASP A 51 -14.26 -3.92 -1.46
CA ASP A 51 -13.23 -3.60 -0.48
C ASP A 51 -12.05 -4.59 -0.49
N LYS A 52 -12.05 -5.56 -1.43
CA LYS A 52 -10.94 -6.50 -1.58
C LYS A 52 -9.68 -5.75 -2.02
N PHE A 53 -8.62 -6.07 -1.30
CA PHE A 53 -7.30 -5.49 -1.41
C PHE A 53 -6.29 -6.59 -1.15
N THR A 54 -5.18 -6.59 -1.89
CA THR A 54 -4.02 -7.44 -1.61
C THR A 54 -2.76 -6.63 -1.79
N PHE A 55 -1.89 -6.66 -0.77
CA PHE A 55 -0.51 -6.22 -0.89
C PHE A 55 0.43 -7.41 -0.74
N GLY A 56 1.45 -7.47 -1.58
CA GLY A 56 2.55 -8.42 -1.47
C GLY A 56 3.88 -7.71 -1.39
N ILE A 57 4.84 -8.31 -0.69
CA ILE A 57 6.20 -7.80 -0.63
C ILE A 57 7.23 -8.91 -0.66
N VAL A 58 8.38 -8.61 -1.26
CA VAL A 58 9.63 -9.33 -1.07
C VAL A 58 10.79 -8.34 -1.00
N LEU A 59 11.75 -8.64 -0.13
CA LEU A 59 12.89 -7.78 0.20
C LEU A 59 14.22 -8.36 -0.31
N PRO A 60 15.25 -7.51 -0.45
CA PRO A 60 16.63 -7.97 -0.60
C PRO A 60 17.00 -9.03 0.43
N TYR A 61 17.84 -9.99 0.03
CA TYR A 61 18.21 -11.11 0.88
C TYR A 61 18.86 -10.68 2.21
N ASP A 62 19.64 -9.60 2.15
CA ASP A 62 20.38 -9.03 3.28
C ASP A 62 19.56 -8.02 4.09
N ALA A 63 18.28 -7.78 3.77
CA ALA A 63 17.46 -6.75 4.41
C ALA A 63 17.30 -6.94 5.93
N ALA A 64 17.44 -8.17 6.44
CA ALA A 64 17.39 -8.46 7.88
C ALA A 64 18.69 -8.11 8.63
N THR A 65 19.79 -7.93 7.89
CA THR A 65 21.13 -7.63 8.44
C THR A 65 21.64 -6.25 8.05
N SER A 66 21.15 -5.68 6.95
CA SER A 66 21.44 -4.35 6.43
C SER A 66 20.13 -3.67 6.07
N ASP A 67 19.96 -2.39 6.41
CA ASP A 67 18.72 -1.69 6.10
C ASP A 67 18.50 -1.64 4.58
N ALA A 68 17.39 -2.22 4.12
CA ALA A 68 16.96 -2.14 2.74
C ALA A 68 16.46 -0.72 2.44
N THR A 69 16.74 -0.24 1.23
CA THR A 69 16.19 1.02 0.71
C THR A 69 15.04 0.78 -0.28
N GLU A 70 14.81 -0.47 -0.65
CA GLU A 70 13.91 -0.87 -1.73
C GLU A 70 13.23 -2.21 -1.48
N PHE A 71 12.18 -2.48 -2.24
CA PHE A 71 11.47 -3.74 -2.26
C PHE A 71 10.79 -3.99 -3.61
N ILE A 72 10.33 -5.23 -3.83
CA ILE A 72 9.38 -5.54 -4.89
C ILE A 72 8.01 -5.72 -4.24
N GLY A 73 7.04 -4.96 -4.73
CA GLY A 73 5.67 -4.93 -4.23
C GLY A 73 4.68 -5.47 -5.24
N LEU A 74 3.62 -6.10 -4.75
CA LEU A 74 2.39 -6.38 -5.47
C LEU A 74 1.28 -5.53 -4.85
N LEU A 75 0.53 -4.79 -5.65
CA LEU A 75 -0.63 -4.04 -5.21
C LEU A 75 -1.81 -4.40 -6.11
N ALA A 76 -2.81 -5.10 -5.55
CA ALA A 76 -4.01 -5.51 -6.27
C ALA A 76 -5.25 -5.00 -5.56
N CYS A 77 -6.09 -4.27 -6.31
CA CYS A 77 -7.22 -3.54 -5.75
C CYS A 77 -8.43 -3.72 -6.65
N GLN A 78 -9.60 -3.90 -6.03
CA GLN A 78 -10.84 -3.97 -6.80
C GLN A 78 -11.25 -2.59 -7.30
N ILE A 79 -11.85 -2.57 -8.49
CA ILE A 79 -12.51 -1.40 -9.05
C ILE A 79 -13.94 -1.78 -9.40
N ALA A 80 -14.87 -0.82 -9.35
CA ALA A 80 -16.28 -1.12 -9.57
C ALA A 80 -16.57 -1.43 -11.05
N ASP A 81 -15.88 -0.76 -11.97
CA ASP A 81 -15.82 -1.09 -13.39
C ASP A 81 -14.59 -0.38 -14.04
N THR A 82 -14.36 -0.58 -15.34
CA THR A 82 -13.21 0.03 -16.07
C THR A 82 -13.26 1.56 -16.19
N LYS A 83 -14.42 2.19 -15.89
CA LYS A 83 -14.67 3.63 -15.88
C LYS A 83 -14.78 4.18 -14.45
N ALA A 84 -15.36 3.41 -13.53
CA ALA A 84 -15.36 3.63 -12.08
C ALA A 84 -14.01 3.17 -11.50
N THR A 85 -13.02 3.96 -11.87
CA THR A 85 -11.64 3.86 -11.44
C THR A 85 -11.65 4.18 -9.94
N GLY A 86 -11.26 3.25 -9.07
CA GLY A 86 -11.01 3.53 -7.66
C GLY A 86 -9.51 3.75 -7.44
N TRP A 87 -9.11 4.05 -6.21
CA TRP A 87 -7.69 4.11 -5.84
C TRP A 87 -7.42 3.33 -4.57
N CYS A 88 -6.26 2.70 -4.49
CA CYS A 88 -5.77 2.11 -3.26
C CYS A 88 -4.37 2.60 -2.95
N GLY A 89 -3.98 2.50 -1.69
CA GLY A 89 -2.67 2.97 -1.26
C GLY A 89 -2.07 2.16 -0.14
N ILE A 90 -0.76 2.31 -0.03
CA ILE A 90 0.07 1.72 1.01
C ILE A 90 0.81 2.82 1.76
N SER A 91 0.82 2.73 3.09
CA SER A 91 1.77 3.45 3.95
C SER A 91 2.95 2.54 4.27
N MET A 92 4.17 3.08 4.12
CA MET A 92 5.41 2.37 4.43
C MET A 92 5.70 2.24 5.93
N HIS A 93 4.91 2.86 6.81
CA HIS A 93 5.08 2.82 8.26
C HIS A 93 3.78 2.53 9.03
N GLY A 94 2.74 2.03 8.36
CA GLY A 94 1.45 1.76 9.01
C GLY A 94 0.56 2.99 9.08
N THR A 95 1.04 4.07 9.68
CA THR A 95 0.25 5.30 9.86
C THR A 95 0.09 6.09 8.57
N MET A 96 -1.01 6.82 8.42
CA MET A 96 -1.19 7.74 7.28
C MET A 96 -0.21 8.91 7.34
N THR A 97 0.02 9.43 8.54
CA THR A 97 0.88 10.60 8.74
C THR A 97 2.33 10.21 8.90
N ASN A 98 3.22 11.15 8.58
CA ASN A 98 4.66 11.09 8.74
C ASN A 98 5.32 9.89 8.03
N SER A 99 4.70 9.40 6.97
CA SER A 99 5.09 8.18 6.26
C SER A 99 5.10 8.40 4.77
N LEU A 100 6.00 7.73 4.04
CA LEU A 100 5.86 7.64 2.59
C LEU A 100 4.59 6.86 2.24
N LEU A 101 3.74 7.47 1.41
CA LEU A 101 2.51 6.86 0.92
C LEU A 101 2.63 6.59 -0.57
N LEU A 102 2.27 5.39 -1.01
CA LEU A 102 2.12 5.06 -2.42
C LEU A 102 0.64 4.91 -2.73
N VAL A 103 0.14 5.67 -3.71
CA VAL A 103 -1.21 5.52 -4.24
C VAL A 103 -1.14 4.95 -5.65
N ALA A 104 -2.01 3.98 -5.95
CA ALA A 104 -2.22 3.45 -7.29
C ALA A 104 -3.70 3.56 -7.68
N TYR A 105 -3.95 3.89 -8.94
CA TYR A 105 -5.29 4.02 -9.51
C TYR A 105 -5.24 3.80 -11.01
N THR A 106 -6.40 3.55 -11.61
CA THR A 106 -6.52 3.36 -13.05
C THR A 106 -6.88 4.65 -13.76
N TYR A 107 -6.29 4.87 -14.93
CA TYR A 107 -6.62 5.98 -15.82
C TYR A 107 -6.42 5.53 -17.27
N GLN A 108 -7.48 5.63 -18.09
CA GLN A 108 -7.47 5.23 -19.50
C GLN A 108 -6.87 3.82 -19.74
N GLY A 109 -7.23 2.85 -18.90
CA GLY A 109 -6.76 1.47 -19.00
C GLY A 109 -5.31 1.24 -18.55
N ARG A 110 -4.64 2.25 -17.98
CA ARG A 110 -3.30 2.14 -17.40
C ARG A 110 -3.35 2.30 -15.89
N ILE A 111 -2.43 1.67 -15.17
CA ILE A 111 -2.22 1.94 -13.75
C ILE A 111 -1.24 3.11 -13.65
N LEU A 112 -1.64 4.13 -12.91
CA LEU A 112 -0.79 5.25 -12.55
C LEU A 112 -0.52 5.22 -11.05
N THR A 113 0.65 5.71 -10.66
CA THR A 113 1.08 5.78 -9.27
C THR A 113 1.45 7.20 -8.88
N SER A 114 1.34 7.49 -7.59
CA SER A 114 1.73 8.79 -7.03
C SER A 114 2.25 8.57 -5.62
N PHE A 115 3.47 9.03 -5.37
CA PHE A 115 3.97 9.14 -4.01
C PHE A 115 3.38 10.38 -3.33
N ARG A 116 2.96 10.18 -2.09
CA ARG A 116 2.31 11.18 -1.26
C ARG A 116 2.91 11.21 0.14
N TYR A 117 2.67 12.30 0.84
CA TYR A 117 3.08 12.47 2.23
C TYR A 117 2.02 13.29 2.97
N ALA A 118 1.74 12.95 4.22
CA ALA A 118 0.77 13.66 5.05
C ALA A 118 1.38 13.98 6.41
N THR A 119 1.29 15.23 6.85
CA THR A 119 1.71 15.65 8.21
C THR A 119 0.55 15.61 9.21
N ASP A 120 -0.69 15.58 8.72
CA ASP A 120 -1.92 15.48 9.49
C ASP A 120 -2.95 14.61 8.72
N TYR A 121 -4.10 14.31 9.33
CA TYR A 121 -5.21 13.56 8.73
C TYR A 121 -6.01 14.41 7.73
N TRP A 122 -5.30 14.93 6.73
CA TRP A 122 -5.84 15.69 5.60
C TRP A 122 -5.41 15.07 4.27
N VAL A 123 -5.84 15.64 3.15
CA VAL A 123 -5.45 15.19 1.81
C VAL A 123 -3.91 15.19 1.70
N PRO A 124 -3.27 14.03 1.43
CA PRO A 124 -1.82 13.96 1.34
C PRO A 124 -1.24 14.80 0.19
N ASP A 125 -0.18 15.54 0.51
CA ASP A 125 0.60 16.32 -0.45
C ASP A 125 1.42 15.42 -1.39
N LEU A 126 1.88 15.97 -2.50
CA LEU A 126 2.87 15.30 -3.35
C LEU A 126 4.16 15.12 -2.57
N TYR A 127 4.68 13.90 -2.57
CA TYR A 127 5.97 13.62 -1.97
C TYR A 127 7.09 14.30 -2.77
N THR A 128 8.08 14.86 -2.07
CA THR A 128 9.14 15.70 -2.67
C THR A 128 10.50 15.03 -2.69
N GLY A 129 10.63 13.84 -2.09
CA GLY A 129 11.89 13.09 -2.09
C GLY A 129 12.07 12.26 -3.37
N ASN A 130 12.98 11.30 -3.31
CA ASN A 130 13.52 10.59 -4.47
C ASN A 130 13.04 9.13 -4.61
N ALA A 131 11.88 8.80 -4.02
CA ALA A 131 11.28 7.48 -4.16
C ALA A 131 10.82 7.27 -5.61
N THR A 132 11.03 6.06 -6.14
CA THR A 132 10.58 5.70 -7.49
C THR A 132 9.79 4.40 -7.49
N VAL A 133 8.79 4.32 -8.38
CA VAL A 133 8.08 3.09 -8.70
C VAL A 133 8.38 2.73 -10.14
N THR A 134 8.95 1.55 -10.36
CA THR A 134 9.21 1.01 -11.69
C THR A 134 8.42 -0.29 -11.85
N PRO A 135 7.40 -0.32 -12.72
CA PRO A 135 6.61 -1.52 -12.93
C PRO A 135 7.41 -2.68 -13.54
N ILE A 136 7.09 -3.89 -13.07
CA ILE A 136 7.52 -5.19 -13.62
C ILE A 136 6.37 -5.78 -14.44
N ARG A 137 5.13 -5.64 -13.93
CA ARG A 137 3.90 -6.06 -14.59
C ARG A 137 2.77 -5.14 -14.15
N SER A 138 1.88 -4.80 -15.08
CA SER A 138 0.60 -4.16 -14.76
C SER A 138 -0.53 -4.88 -15.49
N SER A 139 -1.70 -4.94 -14.87
CA SER A 139 -2.91 -5.42 -15.51
C SER A 139 -4.13 -4.67 -14.99
N VAL A 140 -5.05 -4.34 -15.90
CA VAL A 140 -6.35 -3.75 -15.58
C VAL A 140 -7.40 -4.61 -16.27
N ASN A 141 -8.37 -5.09 -15.50
CA ASN A 141 -9.54 -5.78 -16.02
C ASN A 141 -10.82 -5.10 -15.51
N GLU A 142 -11.98 -5.70 -15.75
CA GLU A 142 -13.27 -5.11 -15.39
C GLU A 142 -13.50 -4.92 -13.90
N THR A 143 -12.81 -5.70 -13.04
CA THR A 143 -13.07 -5.73 -11.60
C THR A 143 -11.85 -5.45 -10.75
N ALA A 144 -10.64 -5.39 -11.33
CA ALA A 144 -9.41 -5.21 -10.59
C ALA A 144 -8.32 -4.53 -11.42
N HIS A 145 -7.41 -3.87 -10.71
CA HIS A 145 -6.08 -3.58 -11.22
C HIS A 145 -5.01 -4.18 -10.33
N GLU A 146 -3.96 -4.70 -10.94
CA GLU A 146 -2.81 -5.31 -10.28
C GLU A 146 -1.52 -4.71 -10.81
N LEU A 147 -0.67 -4.26 -9.90
CA LEU A 147 0.65 -3.72 -10.18
C LEU A 147 1.71 -4.54 -9.42
N LEU A 148 2.61 -5.18 -10.16
CA LEU A 148 3.85 -5.74 -9.63
C LEU A 148 4.97 -4.75 -9.99
N PHE A 149 5.72 -4.28 -9.00
CA PHE A 149 6.64 -3.15 -9.18
C PHE A 149 7.85 -3.23 -8.25
N ARG A 150 8.95 -2.61 -8.66
CA ARG A 150 10.06 -2.27 -7.77
C ARG A 150 9.81 -0.88 -7.19
N CYS A 151 9.94 -0.74 -5.88
CA CYS A 151 9.91 0.51 -5.16
C CYS A 151 11.32 0.83 -4.68
N SER A 152 12.00 1.81 -5.30
CA SER A 152 13.35 2.21 -4.91
C SER A 152 13.31 3.47 -4.04
N ASN A 153 14.18 3.52 -3.02
CA ASN A 153 14.22 4.59 -2.01
C ASN A 153 12.88 4.75 -1.26
N CYS A 154 12.22 3.63 -0.93
CA CYS A 154 10.88 3.64 -0.33
C CYS A 154 10.88 3.37 1.19
N PHE A 155 12.03 3.05 1.79
CA PHE A 155 12.16 2.83 3.23
C PHE A 155 12.91 3.94 3.97
N ALA A 156 13.37 4.96 3.25
CA ALA A 156 13.85 6.21 3.81
C ALA A 156 13.20 7.33 3.00
N TRP A 157 12.65 8.33 3.67
CA TRP A 157 11.97 9.43 3.01
C TRP A 157 12.39 10.78 3.56
N ASP A 158 12.29 11.79 2.70
CA ASP A 158 12.46 13.19 3.01
C ASP A 158 11.38 14.00 2.30
N HIS A 159 10.47 14.59 3.08
CA HIS A 159 9.44 15.47 2.57
C HIS A 159 9.67 16.89 3.09
N ASN A 160 10.11 17.80 2.22
CA ASN A 160 10.40 19.20 2.55
C ASN A 160 11.31 19.35 3.79
N GLY A 161 12.32 18.50 3.95
CA GLY A 161 13.24 18.50 5.08
C GLY A 161 12.74 17.75 6.32
N ILE A 162 11.57 17.12 6.25
CA ILE A 162 11.09 16.16 7.25
C ILE A 162 11.56 14.77 6.82
N SER A 163 12.67 14.32 7.41
CA SER A 163 13.26 13.01 7.10
C SER A 163 12.90 11.96 8.16
N ASP A 164 12.49 10.77 7.72
CA ASP A 164 12.27 9.60 8.56
C ASP A 164 12.39 8.32 7.71
N GLY A 165 12.14 7.14 8.29
CA GLY A 165 12.19 5.89 7.56
C GLY A 165 11.81 4.69 8.39
N VAL A 166 11.90 3.51 7.77
CA VAL A 166 11.79 2.22 8.46
C VAL A 166 13.13 1.52 8.50
N LYS A 167 13.40 0.89 9.65
CA LYS A 167 14.52 -0.04 9.80
C LYS A 167 14.08 -1.42 9.36
N SER A 168 14.91 -2.10 8.58
CA SER A 168 14.67 -3.51 8.22
C SER A 168 15.65 -4.45 8.91
N SER A 169 16.82 -3.95 9.34
CA SER A 169 17.83 -4.74 10.01
C SER A 169 17.56 -4.95 11.50
N GLY A 170 18.31 -5.86 12.14
CA GLY A 170 18.34 -5.98 13.60
C GLY A 170 17.07 -6.58 14.23
N ASN A 171 16.51 -7.62 13.60
CA ASN A 171 15.24 -8.25 14.00
C ASN A 171 14.01 -7.32 13.91
N ALA A 172 14.05 -6.34 13.00
CA ALA A 172 12.93 -5.44 12.78
C ALA A 172 11.70 -6.18 12.21
N ALA A 173 10.53 -5.59 12.47
CA ALA A 173 9.28 -5.91 11.79
C ALA A 173 8.87 -4.74 10.92
N LEU A 174 8.39 -5.02 9.71
CA LEU A 174 7.74 -4.00 8.89
C LEU A 174 6.27 -3.95 9.26
N VAL A 175 5.81 -2.75 9.64
CA VAL A 175 4.39 -2.44 9.81
C VAL A 175 4.00 -1.51 8.66
N LEU A 176 2.99 -1.93 7.90
CA LEU A 176 2.49 -1.27 6.71
C LEU A 176 1.01 -0.95 6.90
N GLY A 177 0.55 0.09 6.20
CA GLY A 177 -0.84 0.51 6.24
C GLY A 177 -1.48 0.34 4.86
N ARG A 178 -2.78 0.07 4.81
CA ARG A 178 -3.57 0.15 3.56
C ARG A 178 -4.65 1.22 3.65
N ALA A 179 -5.02 1.73 2.48
CA ALA A 179 -6.20 2.55 2.24
C ALA A 179 -6.84 2.17 0.91
N HIS A 180 -8.16 2.24 0.80
CA HIS A 180 -8.90 1.98 -0.44
C HIS A 180 -10.10 2.93 -0.56
N ALA A 181 -10.33 3.48 -1.76
CA ALA A 181 -11.50 4.29 -2.07
C ALA A 181 -12.13 3.86 -3.40
N LYS A 182 -13.45 4.09 -3.48
CA LYS A 182 -14.25 3.75 -4.67
C LYS A 182 -14.05 4.73 -5.83
N GLU A 183 -13.80 5.99 -5.53
CA GLU A 183 -13.70 7.07 -6.52
C GLU A 183 -12.23 7.42 -6.76
N ALA A 184 -11.77 7.35 -8.02
CA ALA A 184 -10.44 7.76 -8.41
C ALA A 184 -10.36 9.27 -8.66
N PRO A 185 -9.15 9.81 -8.62
CA PRO A 185 -8.88 11.17 -9.06
C PRO A 185 -9.12 11.34 -10.56
N ALA A 186 -9.55 12.53 -10.98
CA ALA A 186 -9.81 12.83 -12.39
C ALA A 186 -8.54 12.91 -13.26
N CYS A 187 -7.42 13.42 -12.73
CA CYS A 187 -6.15 13.60 -13.46
C CYS A 187 -4.94 13.43 -12.52
N PRO A 188 -3.84 12.78 -12.95
CA PRO A 188 -2.64 12.57 -12.13
C PRO A 188 -1.99 13.84 -11.59
N ARG A 189 -1.95 14.89 -12.41
CA ARG A 189 -1.25 16.14 -12.10
C ARG A 189 -2.03 17.06 -11.15
N THR A 190 -3.35 16.89 -11.09
CA THR A 190 -4.26 17.66 -10.21
C THR A 190 -5.04 16.74 -9.28
N MET A 191 -4.50 15.55 -9.02
CA MET A 191 -5.15 14.48 -8.29
C MET A 191 -5.53 14.96 -6.89
N THR A 192 -6.84 15.00 -6.62
CA THR A 192 -7.40 15.15 -5.28
C THR A 192 -7.90 13.78 -4.84
N LEU A 193 -7.42 13.31 -3.69
CA LEU A 193 -7.84 12.03 -3.12
C LEU A 193 -9.04 12.26 -2.20
N GLY A 194 -10.16 11.62 -2.51
CA GLY A 194 -11.29 11.51 -1.57
C GLY A 194 -10.95 10.61 -0.37
N PHE A 195 -11.81 10.57 0.64
CA PHE A 195 -11.61 9.70 1.81
C PHE A 195 -11.64 8.21 1.42
N HIS A 196 -10.75 7.40 2.02
CA HIS A 196 -10.63 5.96 1.76
C HIS A 196 -11.73 5.12 2.43
N ALA A 197 -12.97 5.32 1.99
CA ALA A 197 -14.16 4.69 2.57
C ALA A 197 -14.28 3.18 2.30
N MET A 198 -13.46 2.60 1.41
CA MET A 198 -13.44 1.15 1.14
C MET A 198 -12.49 0.40 2.09
N GLY A 199 -12.00 1.08 3.12
CA GLY A 199 -11.35 0.47 4.26
C GLY A 199 -9.88 0.78 4.39
N TRP A 200 -9.41 0.65 5.63
CA TRP A 200 -8.05 0.92 6.05
C TRP A 200 -7.70 0.02 7.23
N SER A 201 -6.43 -0.36 7.31
CA SER A 201 -5.89 -1.18 8.39
C SER A 201 -4.37 -1.16 8.34
N MET A 202 -3.75 -1.68 9.40
CA MET A 202 -2.32 -1.95 9.42
C MET A 202 -2.07 -3.46 9.48
N PHE A 203 -0.94 -3.88 8.94
CA PHE A 203 -0.49 -5.26 8.93
C PHE A 203 1.04 -5.30 8.88
N GLY A 204 1.65 -6.45 9.16
CA GLY A 204 3.09 -6.54 9.18
C GLY A 204 3.61 -7.94 9.40
N SER A 205 4.93 -8.08 9.26
CA SER A 205 5.66 -9.30 9.62
C SER A 205 7.12 -8.96 9.95
N ALA A 206 7.81 -9.90 10.59
CA ALA A 206 9.25 -9.85 10.78
C ALA A 206 9.96 -9.79 9.42
N VAL A 207 10.94 -8.90 9.26
CA VAL A 207 11.68 -8.68 8.01
C VAL A 207 12.32 -9.97 7.50
N ALA A 208 12.86 -10.79 8.40
CA ALA A 208 13.48 -12.07 8.05
C ALA A 208 12.55 -13.02 7.28
N SER A 209 11.23 -12.90 7.44
CA SER A 209 10.24 -13.69 6.69
C SER A 209 9.94 -13.15 5.29
N LEU A 210 10.49 -11.98 4.94
CA LEU A 210 10.19 -11.25 3.70
C LEU A 210 11.39 -11.22 2.74
N THR A 211 12.58 -11.69 3.16
CA THR A 211 13.80 -11.68 2.34
C THR A 211 13.85 -12.86 1.37
N ASN A 212 14.45 -12.66 0.19
CA ASN A 212 14.66 -13.77 -0.76
C ASN A 212 16.01 -13.67 -1.51
N PRO A 213 16.79 -14.77 -1.62
CA PRO A 213 18.06 -14.78 -2.36
C PRO A 213 17.91 -14.47 -3.85
N SER A 214 16.72 -14.69 -4.44
CA SER A 214 16.45 -14.37 -5.85
C SER A 214 16.04 -12.91 -6.08
N TYR A 215 15.97 -12.08 -5.03
CA TYR A 215 15.48 -10.69 -5.13
C TYR A 215 16.16 -9.90 -6.24
N ALA A 216 17.50 -9.91 -6.31
CA ALA A 216 18.25 -9.12 -7.30
C ALA A 216 17.89 -9.49 -8.75
N LYS A 217 17.65 -10.79 -9.02
CA LYS A 217 17.19 -11.27 -10.33
C LYS A 217 15.82 -10.72 -10.68
N TRP A 218 14.91 -10.69 -9.71
CA TRP A 218 13.55 -10.19 -9.89
C TRP A 218 13.49 -8.66 -10.04
N ALA A 219 14.31 -7.93 -9.27
CA ALA A 219 14.38 -6.48 -9.32
C ALA A 219 14.88 -5.97 -10.68
N ALA A 220 15.71 -6.75 -11.37
CA ALA A 220 16.18 -6.45 -12.72
C ALA A 220 15.09 -6.52 -13.80
N LEU A 221 13.93 -7.10 -13.50
CA LEU A 221 12.77 -7.14 -14.41
C LEU A 221 11.97 -5.83 -14.40
N ALA A 222 12.30 -4.88 -13.53
CA ALA A 222 11.64 -3.59 -13.46
C ALA A 222 12.18 -2.67 -14.57
N ASP A 223 11.65 -2.82 -15.78
CA ASP A 223 12.10 -2.11 -16.98
C ASP A 223 10.96 -1.38 -17.73
N LEU A 224 9.71 -1.55 -17.27
CA LEU A 224 8.56 -0.88 -17.88
C LEU A 224 8.56 0.58 -17.45
N ALA A 225 8.97 1.47 -18.34
CA ALA A 225 8.62 2.87 -18.21
C ALA A 225 7.09 2.99 -18.32
N VAL A 226 6.44 3.63 -17.35
CA VAL A 226 5.05 4.09 -17.50
C VAL A 226 5.06 5.59 -17.76
N PRO A 227 5.30 6.04 -19.01
CA PRO A 227 4.93 7.38 -19.40
C PRO A 227 3.40 7.42 -19.50
N GLY A 228 2.75 7.87 -18.43
CA GLY A 228 1.36 8.31 -18.48
C GLY A 228 1.30 9.69 -19.14
N PRO A 229 0.50 9.89 -20.21
CA PRO A 229 0.41 11.18 -20.87
C PRO A 229 -0.56 12.08 -20.09
N CYS A 230 -0.12 12.68 -18.99
CA CYS A 230 -0.82 13.76 -18.27
C CYS A 230 0.16 14.59 -17.42
#